data_AF-A0A8H7NJX5-F1
#
_entry.id   AF-A0A8H7NJX5-F1
#
_cell.length_a   1.000
_cell.length_b   1.000
_cell.length_c   1.000
_cell.angle_alpha   90.00
_cell.angle_beta   90.00
_cell.angle_gamma   90.00
#
_symmetry.space_group_name_H-M   'P 1'
#
loop_
_entity.id
_entity.type
_entity.pdbx_description
1 polymer ?
#
loop_
_entity_poly.entity_id
_entity_poly.type
_entity_poly.pdbx_seq_one_letter_code
_entity_poly.pdbx_strand_id
1 'polypeptide(L)'
;MPVPFLGRLHPTEYFALVGSFLLVGLEAIIRILTLALPPFLVQLFYRASRRIFNRFSSPAQQRAEDKKKTISTSVRDAADFVELCRLWGYEAEEHIVQTKDGFLLGLHRLQWRRGEEGRKVNNGPSSIRKRVAYLHHGLLMNSEVWVCLTDEQRCLPFELVERGFDVWFGNNRGNKYSKKSIHCSPTSLNFWDFSIDEFAFHDIPDSISYILDTTQQKSLSYIGFSQGTAQAFATLAIHPKLNRQVNVFIALAPAMAPAGLSNGVVDSLVKASPQVLFLLFGRRSILSSATMWESLLYPPLFSRVIDMGLSFLFNWQTKNISASQKLAAYPHLYSFTSTKSVVHWFQIIRHRSFQMYDDDVHQPMSLSTSSKYSKVAKYPTRNIRTPVVLVYGGSDSLVDIKAMLKELPPQTVATEIPHYEHLDFLWARDVNTQVFQHVFDALESFTNAEHTKEEYDRYFFARQESLIGSAHLHDGGPRESESESSTIAVASEDANSPSSYTHRARENEPSDDPALLVTPIQTSFITSQQTPETVAKTARHEVQWQDDSVGTSPSSPRVSKVKFSGARRGSDGSTISVDGMRGGKGISLGASKTADGVVTRTVSGSAGTPISSGDDSKVSVKKRK
;
A
#
# COMPACT_ATOMS: atom_id res chain seq x y z
N MET A 1 -34.77 -27.06 -36.16
CA MET A 1 -34.06 -25.83 -35.74
C MET A 1 -33.47 -26.08 -34.36
N PRO A 2 -32.15 -26.16 -34.18
CA PRO A 2 -31.59 -26.25 -32.84
C PRO A 2 -31.65 -24.85 -32.22
N VAL A 3 -32.29 -24.75 -31.07
CA VAL A 3 -32.33 -23.53 -30.24
C VAL A 3 -30.88 -23.19 -29.83
N PRO A 4 -30.35 -22.00 -30.11
CA PRO A 4 -28.90 -21.70 -30.07
C PRO A 4 -28.27 -21.70 -28.67
N PHE A 5 -29.02 -22.10 -27.63
CA PHE A 5 -28.59 -22.12 -26.24
C PHE A 5 -28.60 -23.51 -25.59
N LEU A 6 -29.11 -24.56 -26.24
CA LEU A 6 -29.06 -25.91 -25.67
C LEU A 6 -27.96 -26.74 -26.35
N GLY A 7 -26.82 -26.85 -25.68
CA GLY A 7 -25.77 -27.83 -25.99
C GLY A 7 -24.32 -27.33 -26.02
N ARG A 8 -24.07 -26.04 -25.75
CA ARG A 8 -22.70 -25.45 -25.83
C ARG A 8 -21.97 -25.26 -24.50
N LEU A 9 -22.66 -25.45 -23.39
CA LEU A 9 -22.12 -25.25 -22.05
C LEU A 9 -22.23 -26.56 -21.27
N HIS A 10 -21.26 -26.85 -20.41
CA HIS A 10 -21.38 -27.95 -19.44
C HIS A 10 -22.55 -27.65 -18.48
N PRO A 11 -23.26 -28.64 -17.90
CA PRO A 11 -24.35 -28.36 -16.94
C PRO A 11 -23.95 -27.38 -15.82
N THR A 12 -22.71 -27.48 -15.34
CA THR A 12 -22.13 -26.56 -14.35
C THR A 12 -21.98 -25.13 -14.85
N GLU A 13 -21.72 -24.93 -16.15
CA GLU A 13 -21.62 -23.62 -16.78
C GLU A 13 -23.00 -22.99 -17.00
N TYR A 14 -24.06 -23.78 -17.25
CA TYR A 14 -25.43 -23.26 -17.21
C TYR A 14 -25.84 -22.85 -15.81
N PHE A 15 -25.52 -23.65 -14.78
CA PHE A 15 -25.74 -23.25 -13.38
C PHE A 15 -24.97 -21.99 -13.02
N ALA A 16 -23.71 -21.88 -13.44
CA ALA A 16 -22.92 -20.67 -13.26
C ALA A 16 -23.55 -19.49 -14.01
N LEU A 17 -23.97 -19.65 -15.26
CA LEU A 17 -24.60 -18.60 -16.08
C LEU A 17 -25.90 -18.09 -15.45
N VAL A 18 -26.82 -19.01 -15.09
CA VAL A 18 -28.08 -18.67 -14.43
C VAL A 18 -27.81 -18.05 -13.05
N GLY A 19 -26.89 -18.63 -12.28
CA GLY A 19 -26.41 -18.06 -11.03
C GLY A 19 -25.83 -16.66 -11.21
N SER A 20 -25.10 -16.40 -12.30
CA SER A 20 -24.50 -15.09 -12.62
C SER A 20 -25.56 -14.04 -12.88
N PHE A 21 -26.55 -14.36 -13.71
CA PHE A 21 -27.67 -13.46 -13.99
C PHE A 21 -28.50 -13.19 -12.72
N LEU A 22 -28.70 -14.19 -11.87
CA LEU A 22 -29.36 -14.01 -10.58
C LEU A 22 -28.53 -13.12 -9.63
N LEU A 23 -27.22 -13.30 -9.58
CA LEU A 23 -26.32 -12.56 -8.69
C LEU A 23 -26.16 -11.11 -9.16
N VAL A 24 -26.03 -10.85 -10.46
CA VAL A 24 -26.06 -9.49 -11.03
C VAL A 24 -27.42 -8.85 -10.86
N GLY A 25 -28.50 -9.58 -11.11
CA GLY A 25 -29.86 -9.08 -10.87
C GLY A 25 -30.06 -8.71 -9.40
N LEU A 26 -29.57 -9.56 -8.49
CA LEU A 26 -29.60 -9.31 -7.05
C LEU A 26 -28.71 -8.13 -6.66
N GLU A 27 -27.49 -8.00 -7.19
CA GLU A 27 -26.61 -6.84 -6.96
C GLU A 27 -27.27 -5.55 -7.43
N ALA A 28 -27.86 -5.54 -8.62
CA ALA A 28 -28.55 -4.39 -9.17
C ALA A 28 -29.79 -4.02 -8.34
N ILE A 29 -30.59 -5.00 -7.91
CA ILE A 29 -31.75 -4.80 -7.05
C ILE A 29 -31.30 -4.26 -5.69
N ILE A 30 -30.31 -4.89 -5.05
CA ILE A 30 -29.76 -4.43 -3.78
C ILE A 30 -29.23 -3.01 -3.91
N ARG A 31 -28.51 -2.68 -4.99
CA ARG A 31 -27.97 -1.34 -5.26
C ARG A 31 -29.07 -0.29 -5.44
N ILE A 32 -30.15 -0.62 -6.15
CA ILE A 32 -31.31 0.27 -6.33
C ILE A 32 -32.04 0.48 -5.00
N LEU A 33 -32.33 -0.61 -4.28
CA LEU A 33 -32.97 -0.56 -2.96
C LEU A 33 -32.14 0.23 -1.95
N THR A 34 -30.81 0.23 -2.09
CA THR A 34 -29.89 0.89 -1.14
C THR A 34 -29.69 2.36 -1.43
N LEU A 35 -29.61 2.78 -2.70
CA LEU A 35 -29.60 4.21 -3.05
C LEU A 35 -30.91 4.92 -2.68
N ALA A 36 -32.00 4.17 -2.59
CA ALA A 36 -33.32 4.66 -2.21
C ALA A 36 -33.67 4.38 -0.74
N LEU A 37 -32.75 3.81 0.06
CA LEU A 37 -33.06 3.35 1.42
C LEU A 37 -33.20 4.55 2.38
N PRO A 38 -34.39 4.81 2.96
CA PRO A 38 -34.53 5.89 3.90
C PRO A 38 -33.75 5.61 5.20
N PRO A 39 -33.27 6.64 5.93
CA PRO A 39 -32.49 6.46 7.15
C PRO A 39 -33.15 5.54 8.20
N PHE A 40 -34.49 5.50 8.25
CA PHE A 40 -35.21 4.62 9.17
C PHE A 40 -35.02 3.13 8.87
N LEU A 41 -34.87 2.75 7.59
CA LEU A 41 -34.62 1.35 7.19
C LEU A 41 -33.17 0.96 7.51
N VAL A 42 -32.20 1.85 7.30
CA VAL A 42 -30.80 1.62 7.74
C VAL A 42 -30.79 1.32 9.25
N GLN A 43 -31.49 2.14 10.05
CA GLN A 43 -31.62 1.92 11.49
C GLN A 43 -32.37 0.63 11.82
N LEU A 44 -33.37 0.23 11.03
CA LEU A 44 -34.10 -1.02 11.23
C LEU A 44 -33.18 -2.24 11.02
N PHE A 45 -32.44 -2.28 9.91
CA PHE A 45 -31.49 -3.35 9.62
C PHE A 45 -30.32 -3.37 10.61
N TYR A 46 -29.82 -2.20 11.03
CA TYR A 46 -28.83 -2.08 12.10
C TYR A 46 -29.36 -2.67 13.42
N ARG A 47 -30.60 -2.34 13.80
CA ARG A 47 -31.24 -2.90 15.01
C ARG A 47 -31.47 -4.41 14.88
N ALA A 48 -31.89 -4.88 13.71
CA ALA A 48 -32.10 -6.28 13.43
C ALA A 48 -30.79 -7.08 13.52
N SER A 49 -29.72 -6.59 12.88
CA SER A 49 -28.39 -7.21 12.93
C SER A 49 -27.82 -7.20 14.35
N ARG A 50 -28.01 -6.13 15.13
CA ARG A 50 -27.65 -6.08 16.55
C ARG A 50 -28.41 -7.12 17.38
N ARG A 51 -29.72 -7.31 17.15
CA ARG A 51 -30.51 -8.35 17.82
C ARG A 51 -30.02 -9.76 17.48
N ILE A 52 -29.69 -10.01 16.21
CA ILE A 52 -29.13 -11.28 15.76
C ILE A 52 -27.79 -11.53 16.46
N PHE A 53 -26.89 -10.55 16.47
CA PHE A 53 -25.62 -10.66 17.16
C PHE A 53 -25.81 -10.97 18.65
N ASN A 54 -26.65 -10.21 19.36
CA ASN A 54 -26.90 -10.42 20.78
C ASN A 54 -27.51 -11.80 21.10
N ARG A 55 -28.29 -12.37 20.18
CA ARG A 55 -28.86 -13.72 20.32
C ARG A 55 -27.81 -14.83 20.26
N PHE A 56 -26.73 -14.63 19.50
CA PHE A 56 -25.70 -15.64 19.26
C PHE A 56 -24.36 -15.35 19.95
N SER A 57 -24.21 -14.21 20.62
CA SER A 57 -22.98 -13.81 21.32
C SER A 57 -23.01 -14.20 22.79
N SER A 58 -21.87 -14.69 23.31
CA SER A 58 -21.76 -15.09 24.71
C SER A 58 -21.69 -13.87 25.66
N PRO A 59 -22.07 -14.01 26.94
CA PRO A 59 -21.98 -12.92 27.92
C PRO A 59 -20.55 -12.38 28.11
N ALA A 60 -19.54 -13.24 27.95
CA ALA A 60 -18.13 -12.84 27.99
C ALA A 60 -17.73 -11.98 26.77
N GLN A 61 -18.26 -12.31 25.57
CA GLN A 61 -18.08 -11.48 24.37
C GLN A 61 -18.74 -10.12 24.53
N GLN A 62 -19.95 -10.05 25.11
CA GLN A 62 -20.66 -8.80 25.36
C GLN A 62 -19.91 -7.90 26.36
N ARG A 63 -19.33 -8.45 27.43
CA ARG A 63 -18.52 -7.67 28.40
C ARG A 63 -17.17 -7.21 27.83
N ALA A 64 -16.53 -8.01 26.97
CA ALA A 64 -15.36 -7.58 26.21
C ALA A 64 -15.70 -6.49 25.17
N GLU A 65 -16.94 -6.54 24.66
CA GLU A 65 -17.74 -5.48 24.03
C GLU A 65 -17.61 -4.10 24.68
N ASP A 66 -18.26 -4.03 25.84
CA ASP A 66 -18.50 -2.82 26.62
C ASP A 66 -17.22 -2.26 27.25
N LYS A 67 -16.18 -3.09 27.42
CA LYS A 67 -14.88 -2.68 27.95
C LYS A 67 -13.97 -2.03 26.89
N LYS A 68 -14.38 -1.97 25.61
CA LYS A 68 -13.57 -1.41 24.51
C LYS A 68 -13.51 0.12 24.56
N LYS A 69 -12.29 0.59 24.83
CA LYS A 69 -11.81 1.98 24.83
C LYS A 69 -12.33 2.81 23.64
N THR A 70 -12.60 4.08 23.93
CA THR A 70 -12.89 5.19 23.01
C THR A 70 -12.11 5.11 21.69
N ILE A 71 -10.84 4.72 21.70
CA ILE A 71 -9.97 4.69 20.51
C ILE A 71 -10.46 3.73 19.40
N SER A 72 -10.98 2.55 19.74
CA SER A 72 -11.43 1.59 18.71
C SER A 72 -12.63 2.14 17.94
N THR A 73 -13.52 2.84 18.65
CA THR A 73 -14.68 3.52 18.08
C THR A 73 -14.24 4.73 17.28
N SER A 74 -13.33 5.55 17.81
CA SER A 74 -12.80 6.72 17.10
C SER A 74 -12.10 6.35 15.79
N VAL A 75 -11.28 5.30 15.77
CA VAL A 75 -10.63 4.82 14.55
C VAL A 75 -11.67 4.35 13.55
N ARG A 76 -12.63 3.51 13.98
CA ARG A 76 -13.70 2.98 13.13
C ARG A 76 -14.55 4.07 12.48
N ASP A 77 -14.86 5.11 13.25
CA ASP A 77 -15.78 6.16 12.85
C ASP A 77 -15.06 7.31 12.12
N ALA A 78 -13.73 7.24 11.97
CA ALA A 78 -12.94 8.22 11.24
C ALA A 78 -13.33 8.22 9.75
N ALA A 79 -13.54 9.40 9.18
CA ALA A 79 -14.05 9.54 7.83
C ALA A 79 -12.99 9.22 6.76
N ASP A 80 -11.72 9.55 7.03
CA ASP A 80 -10.64 9.53 6.06
C ASP A 80 -9.25 9.33 6.71
N PHE A 81 -8.23 9.24 5.84
CA PHE A 81 -6.83 9.08 6.20
C PHE A 81 -6.32 10.22 7.11
N VAL A 82 -6.73 11.46 6.86
CA VAL A 82 -6.27 12.64 7.60
C VAL A 82 -6.81 12.59 9.02
N GLU A 83 -8.08 12.21 9.20
CA GLU A 83 -8.67 12.02 10.52
C GLU A 83 -8.00 10.88 11.28
N LEU A 84 -7.73 9.74 10.64
CA LEU A 84 -6.99 8.63 11.25
C LEU A 84 -5.62 9.05 11.78
N CYS A 85 -4.87 9.85 11.01
CA CYS A 85 -3.58 10.39 11.46
C CYS A 85 -3.75 11.39 12.61
N ARG A 86 -4.78 12.26 12.53
CA ARG A 86 -5.08 13.27 13.55
C ARG A 86 -5.44 12.66 14.90
N LEU A 87 -6.13 11.50 14.93
CA LEU A 87 -6.43 10.77 16.17
C LEU A 87 -5.16 10.45 16.97
N TRP A 88 -4.06 10.25 16.27
CA TRP A 88 -2.75 9.97 16.86
C TRP A 88 -1.87 11.21 16.95
N GLY A 89 -2.35 12.40 16.59
CA GLY A 89 -1.61 13.66 16.66
C GLY A 89 -0.60 13.87 15.54
N TYR A 90 -0.80 13.24 14.37
CA TYR A 90 -0.01 13.47 13.16
C TYR A 90 -0.80 14.31 12.15
N GLU A 91 -0.14 15.29 11.55
CA GLU A 91 -0.71 16.11 10.46
C GLU A 91 -0.32 15.52 9.10
N ALA A 92 -1.33 15.23 8.27
CA ALA A 92 -1.15 14.66 6.94
C ALA A 92 -1.39 15.70 5.84
N GLU A 93 -0.57 15.65 4.79
CA GLU A 93 -0.81 16.38 3.54
C GLU A 93 -1.50 15.47 2.51
N GLU A 94 -2.35 16.06 1.67
CA GLU A 94 -2.98 15.42 0.52
C GLU A 94 -2.42 16.02 -0.78
N HIS A 95 -2.08 15.15 -1.73
CA HIS A 95 -1.51 15.51 -3.02
C HIS A 95 -2.30 14.88 -4.16
N ILE A 96 -2.64 15.68 -5.17
CA ILE A 96 -3.28 15.18 -6.39
C ILE A 96 -2.21 14.99 -7.48
N VAL A 97 -2.03 13.75 -7.90
CA VAL A 97 -1.09 13.35 -8.96
C VAL A 97 -1.88 12.99 -10.20
N GLN A 98 -1.52 13.60 -11.34
CA GLN A 98 -2.10 13.24 -12.62
C GLN A 98 -1.20 12.21 -13.32
N THR A 99 -1.74 11.04 -13.63
CA THR A 99 -1.04 10.04 -14.45
C THR A 99 -0.98 10.47 -15.92
N LYS A 100 -0.04 9.88 -16.68
CA LYS A 100 0.11 10.15 -18.11
C LYS A 100 -1.15 9.87 -18.93
N ASP A 101 -1.95 8.90 -18.51
CA ASP A 101 -3.22 8.53 -19.12
C ASP A 101 -4.45 9.21 -18.46
N GLY A 102 -4.21 10.23 -17.63
CA GLY A 102 -5.23 11.20 -17.22
C GLY A 102 -6.04 10.83 -15.97
N PHE A 103 -5.66 9.80 -15.21
CA PHE A 103 -6.24 9.57 -13.88
C PHE A 103 -5.67 10.55 -12.86
N LEU A 104 -6.51 10.95 -11.90
CA LEU A 104 -6.12 11.79 -10.77
C LEU A 104 -6.07 10.93 -9.51
N LEU A 105 -4.85 10.73 -9.00
CA LEU A 105 -4.56 9.92 -7.82
C LEU A 105 -4.42 10.81 -6.59
N GLY A 106 -5.10 10.45 -5.50
CA GLY A 106 -4.94 11.11 -4.20
C GLY A 106 -3.85 10.42 -3.38
N LEU A 107 -2.66 11.02 -3.31
CA LEU A 107 -1.57 10.56 -2.46
C LEU A 107 -1.64 11.23 -1.09
N HIS A 108 -1.25 10.52 -0.05
CA HIS A 108 -1.10 11.09 1.29
C HIS A 108 0.37 11.17 1.69
N ARG A 109 0.69 12.09 2.60
CA ARG A 109 2.04 12.29 3.09
C ARG A 109 2.07 12.64 4.57
N LEU A 110 2.96 12.00 5.31
CA LEU A 110 3.35 12.31 6.68
C LEU A 110 4.83 12.71 6.70
N GLN A 111 5.09 14.01 6.76
CA GLN A 111 6.45 14.55 6.66
C GLN A 111 7.01 15.04 8.00
N TRP A 112 6.15 15.32 8.98
CA TRP A 112 6.53 15.92 10.25
C TRP A 112 6.53 14.90 11.36
N ARG A 113 7.69 14.80 12.03
CA ARG A 113 7.72 14.26 13.38
C ARG A 113 6.96 15.22 14.30
N ARG A 114 6.39 14.73 15.39
CA ARG A 114 5.75 15.61 16.38
C ARG A 114 6.68 16.75 16.81
N GLY A 115 6.20 17.98 16.75
CA GLY A 115 6.97 19.18 17.05
C GLY A 115 7.74 19.75 15.86
N GLU A 116 7.69 19.14 14.67
CA GLU A 116 8.26 19.67 13.44
C GLU A 116 7.23 20.34 12.52
N GLU A 117 5.97 20.43 12.93
CA GLU A 117 4.86 20.91 12.11
C GLU A 117 5.14 22.32 11.57
N GLY A 118 4.81 22.52 10.28
CA GLY A 118 5.07 23.78 9.58
C GLY A 118 6.53 24.01 9.14
N ARG A 119 7.49 23.14 9.51
CA ARG A 119 8.86 23.21 8.95
C ARG A 119 8.87 22.64 7.54
N LYS A 120 9.61 23.27 6.62
CA LYS A 120 9.78 22.71 5.27
C LYS A 120 10.58 21.41 5.34
N VAL A 121 10.09 20.36 4.70
CA VAL A 121 10.77 19.06 4.58
C VAL A 121 11.15 18.83 3.13
N ASN A 122 12.42 18.51 2.89
CA ASN A 122 13.02 18.13 1.61
C ASN A 122 13.01 19.21 0.49
N ASN A 123 12.14 20.22 0.55
CA ASN A 123 12.07 21.28 -0.45
C ASN A 123 12.73 22.59 0.01
N GLY A 124 13.87 22.91 -0.61
CA GLY A 124 14.60 24.18 -0.44
C GLY A 124 15.83 24.11 0.48
N PRO A 125 16.74 25.11 0.44
CA PRO A 125 18.01 25.03 1.18
C PRO A 125 17.86 24.94 2.71
N SER A 126 16.81 25.54 3.28
CA SER A 126 16.54 25.58 4.72
C SER A 126 15.61 24.46 5.20
N SER A 127 15.31 23.47 4.35
CA SER A 127 14.40 22.37 4.71
C SER A 127 15.10 21.30 5.53
N ILE A 128 14.35 20.64 6.42
CA ILE A 128 14.79 19.39 7.04
C ILE A 128 15.00 18.36 5.93
N ARG A 129 16.12 17.64 5.96
CA ARG A 129 16.42 16.58 4.99
C ARG A 129 16.05 15.24 5.59
N LYS A 130 15.12 14.54 4.93
CA LYS A 130 14.59 13.25 5.34
C LYS A 130 14.61 12.30 4.15
N ARG A 131 14.91 11.03 4.41
CA ARG A 131 14.78 9.96 3.41
C ARG A 131 13.30 9.70 3.16
N VAL A 132 12.95 9.35 1.93
CA VAL A 132 11.56 9.14 1.52
C VAL A 132 11.21 7.66 1.58
N ALA A 133 10.12 7.32 2.25
CA ALA A 133 9.54 5.98 2.25
C ALA A 133 8.15 6.04 1.59
N TYR A 134 7.95 5.27 0.52
CA TYR A 134 6.69 5.20 -0.21
C TYR A 134 5.98 3.87 0.06
N LEU A 135 4.81 3.93 0.68
CA LEU A 135 4.01 2.79 1.10
C LEU A 135 2.84 2.57 0.14
N HIS A 136 2.63 1.33 -0.31
CA HIS A 136 1.60 1.01 -1.29
C HIS A 136 0.74 -0.19 -0.90
N HIS A 137 -0.59 0.00 -0.91
CA HIS A 137 -1.58 -0.93 -0.36
C HIS A 137 -1.86 -2.16 -1.26
N GLY A 138 -2.63 -3.11 -0.71
CA GLY A 138 -3.03 -4.35 -1.38
C GLY A 138 -4.24 -4.26 -2.32
N LEU A 139 -4.69 -5.42 -2.80
CA LEU A 139 -5.88 -5.54 -3.65
C LEU A 139 -7.13 -5.11 -2.88
N LEU A 140 -8.01 -4.33 -3.53
CA LEU A 140 -9.24 -3.81 -2.90
C LEU A 140 -8.99 -2.97 -1.66
N MET A 141 -7.86 -2.28 -1.54
CA MET A 141 -7.54 -1.45 -0.38
C MET A 141 -7.36 0.02 -0.78
N ASN A 142 -7.04 0.85 0.20
CA ASN A 142 -6.59 2.22 0.05
C ASN A 142 -5.52 2.52 1.12
N SER A 143 -4.96 3.73 1.16
CA SER A 143 -3.89 4.13 2.09
C SER A 143 -4.25 4.04 3.58
N GLU A 144 -5.53 4.07 3.97
CA GLU A 144 -5.97 4.02 5.37
C GLU A 144 -5.53 2.74 6.09
N VAL A 145 -5.37 1.63 5.36
CA VAL A 145 -5.01 0.33 5.95
C VAL A 145 -3.68 0.36 6.72
N TRP A 146 -2.81 1.32 6.37
CA TRP A 146 -1.53 1.53 7.03
C TRP A 146 -1.63 2.25 8.38
N VAL A 147 -2.72 2.99 8.64
CA VAL A 147 -2.85 3.91 9.79
C VAL A 147 -4.11 3.68 10.64
N CYS A 148 -4.99 2.75 10.27
CA CYS A 148 -6.20 2.40 11.03
C CYS A 148 -5.93 1.46 12.24
N LEU A 149 -4.90 1.76 13.03
CA LEU A 149 -4.52 0.95 14.20
C LEU A 149 -5.09 1.48 15.51
N THR A 150 -5.39 0.58 16.44
CA THR A 150 -5.83 0.92 17.80
C THR A 150 -4.67 1.18 18.77
N ASP A 151 -3.43 1.10 18.30
CA ASP A 151 -2.21 1.32 19.05
C ASP A 151 -1.16 1.94 18.13
N GLU A 152 -0.60 3.07 18.55
CA GLU A 152 0.35 3.85 17.78
C GLU A 152 1.65 3.09 17.52
N GLN A 153 2.18 2.39 18.53
CA GLN A 153 3.49 1.73 18.45
C GLN A 153 3.48 0.54 17.48
N ARG A 154 2.29 0.07 17.09
CA ARG A 154 2.09 -0.96 16.07
C ARG A 154 1.90 -0.39 14.67
N CYS A 155 1.94 0.92 14.50
CA CYS A 155 1.73 1.59 13.22
C CYS A 155 3.08 1.89 12.55
N LEU A 156 3.46 1.06 11.56
CA LEU A 156 4.74 1.19 10.86
C LEU A 156 5.01 2.61 10.34
N PRO A 157 4.05 3.28 9.67
CA PRO A 157 4.29 4.63 9.18
C PRO A 157 4.59 5.66 10.26
N PHE A 158 3.93 5.59 11.42
CA PHE A 158 4.20 6.51 12.54
C PHE A 158 5.61 6.29 13.09
N GLU A 159 6.02 5.04 13.25
CA GLU A 159 7.38 4.68 13.67
C GLU A 159 8.46 5.12 12.65
N LEU A 160 8.13 5.14 11.34
CA LEU A 160 9.00 5.68 10.30
C LEU A 160 9.12 7.20 10.39
N VAL A 161 8.01 7.91 10.60
CA VAL A 161 8.01 9.36 10.79
C VAL A 161 8.85 9.77 12.00
N GLU A 162 8.69 9.06 13.11
CA GLU A 162 9.46 9.29 14.35
C GLU A 162 10.96 8.98 14.18
N ARG A 163 11.31 8.06 13.26
CA ARG A 163 12.69 7.79 12.81
C ARG A 163 13.23 8.79 11.79
N GLY A 164 12.47 9.84 11.46
CA GLY A 164 12.92 10.91 10.58
C GLY A 164 12.76 10.63 9.09
N PHE A 165 11.85 9.72 8.71
CA PHE A 165 11.45 9.55 7.31
C PHE A 165 10.37 10.56 6.90
N ASP A 166 10.35 10.87 5.61
CA ASP A 166 9.26 11.55 4.90
C ASP A 166 8.40 10.46 4.23
N VAL A 167 7.23 10.18 4.81
CA VAL A 167 6.45 8.98 4.49
C VAL A 167 5.31 9.33 3.55
N TRP A 168 5.24 8.65 2.42
CA TRP A 168 4.23 8.83 1.38
C TRP A 168 3.38 7.59 1.21
N PHE A 169 2.12 7.76 0.85
CA PHE A 169 1.16 6.67 0.69
C PHE A 169 0.49 6.78 -0.67
N GLY A 170 0.62 5.72 -1.47
CA GLY A 170 -0.02 5.63 -2.77
C GLY A 170 -1.46 5.14 -2.71
N ASN A 171 -2.26 5.53 -3.70
CA ASN A 171 -3.63 5.06 -3.91
C ASN A 171 -3.86 4.76 -5.38
N ASN A 172 -4.32 3.53 -5.67
CA ASN A 172 -4.61 3.12 -7.04
C ASN A 172 -5.82 3.83 -7.64
N ARG A 173 -5.77 4.10 -8.94
CA ARG A 173 -6.93 4.53 -9.73
C ARG A 173 -8.18 3.70 -9.39
N GLY A 174 -9.30 4.41 -9.27
CA GLY A 174 -10.62 3.82 -8.99
C GLY A 174 -10.95 3.61 -7.51
N ASN A 175 -9.97 3.60 -6.60
CA ASN A 175 -10.22 3.46 -5.16
C ASN A 175 -10.86 4.72 -4.54
N LYS A 176 -11.10 4.71 -3.21
CA LYS A 176 -11.74 5.80 -2.45
C LYS A 176 -11.15 7.20 -2.74
N TYR A 177 -9.83 7.30 -2.90
CA TYR A 177 -9.09 8.54 -3.06
C TYR A 177 -8.73 8.91 -4.50
N SER A 178 -8.86 7.96 -5.44
CA SER A 178 -8.36 8.11 -6.81
C SER A 178 -9.44 7.83 -7.86
N LYS A 179 -10.70 8.23 -7.59
CA LYS A 179 -11.86 7.97 -8.44
C LYS A 179 -12.20 9.13 -9.40
N LYS A 180 -11.19 9.69 -10.08
CA LYS A 180 -11.40 10.76 -11.06
C LYS A 180 -10.42 10.64 -12.23
N SER A 181 -10.91 10.93 -13.43
CA SER A 181 -10.11 11.01 -14.66
C SER A 181 -10.53 12.25 -15.45
N ILE A 182 -9.58 12.83 -16.20
CA ILE A 182 -9.85 13.96 -17.11
C ILE A 182 -10.45 13.52 -18.45
N HIS A 183 -10.39 12.21 -18.78
CA HIS A 183 -10.85 11.68 -20.06
C HIS A 183 -12.18 10.94 -19.96
N CYS A 184 -12.49 10.35 -18.81
CA CYS A 184 -13.68 9.51 -18.65
C CYS A 184 -14.36 9.71 -17.28
N SER A 185 -15.68 9.61 -17.27
CA SER A 185 -16.47 9.64 -16.04
C SER A 185 -16.37 8.31 -15.29
N PRO A 186 -16.33 8.29 -13.94
CA PRO A 186 -16.47 7.07 -13.14
C PRO A 186 -17.77 6.29 -13.41
N THR A 187 -18.74 6.93 -14.07
CA THR A 187 -19.98 6.31 -14.55
C THR A 187 -19.84 5.48 -15.83
N SER A 188 -18.75 5.66 -16.59
CA SER A 188 -18.49 4.97 -17.85
C SER A 188 -17.78 3.63 -17.65
N LEU A 189 -17.86 2.74 -18.65
CA LEU A 189 -17.07 1.50 -18.68
C LEU A 189 -15.57 1.77 -18.85
N ASN A 190 -15.21 2.71 -19.72
CA ASN A 190 -13.82 3.06 -20.02
C ASN A 190 -13.03 3.51 -18.79
N PHE A 191 -13.69 4.12 -17.79
CA PHE A 191 -13.04 4.47 -16.53
C PHE A 191 -12.53 3.26 -15.74
N TRP A 192 -13.20 2.11 -15.86
CA TRP A 192 -12.88 0.88 -15.13
C TRP A 192 -12.10 -0.12 -16.00
N ASP A 193 -11.68 0.27 -17.18
CA ASP A 193 -10.91 -0.58 -18.10
C ASP A 193 -9.41 -0.49 -17.77
N PHE A 194 -9.05 -0.94 -16.58
CA PHE A 194 -7.66 -1.00 -16.11
C PHE A 194 -7.40 -2.27 -15.30
N SER A 195 -6.15 -2.68 -15.20
CA SER A 195 -5.67 -3.87 -14.51
C SER A 195 -4.34 -3.58 -13.79
N ILE A 196 -3.59 -4.62 -13.44
CA ILE A 196 -2.22 -4.49 -12.90
C ILE A 196 -1.30 -3.75 -13.88
N ASP A 197 -1.55 -3.91 -15.19
CA ASP A 197 -0.75 -3.29 -16.25
C ASP A 197 -0.75 -1.77 -16.15
N GLU A 198 -1.92 -1.15 -16.07
CA GLU A 198 -2.03 0.30 -15.95
C GLU A 198 -1.43 0.82 -14.64
N PHE A 199 -1.52 0.05 -13.55
CA PHE A 199 -0.83 0.42 -12.31
C PHE A 199 0.69 0.49 -12.52
N ALA A 200 1.24 -0.47 -13.26
CA ALA A 200 2.67 -0.58 -13.53
C ALA A 200 3.18 0.43 -14.56
N PHE A 201 2.38 0.76 -15.57
CA PHE A 201 2.72 1.73 -16.61
C PHE A 201 2.58 3.19 -16.16
N HIS A 202 1.63 3.45 -15.26
CA HIS A 202 1.18 4.81 -14.95
C HIS A 202 1.18 5.11 -13.46
N ASP A 203 0.37 4.42 -12.65
CA ASP A 203 0.13 4.83 -11.27
C ASP A 203 1.41 4.87 -10.44
N ILE A 204 2.20 3.79 -10.43
CA ILE A 204 3.44 3.74 -9.66
C ILE A 204 4.52 4.68 -10.24
N PRO A 205 4.86 4.63 -11.55
CA PRO A 205 5.88 5.52 -12.11
C PRO A 205 5.57 7.01 -11.94
N ASP A 206 4.32 7.42 -12.17
CA ASP A 206 3.92 8.83 -12.10
C ASP A 206 3.86 9.32 -10.65
N SER A 207 3.43 8.47 -9.71
CA SER A 207 3.49 8.73 -8.27
C SER A 207 4.94 8.91 -7.80
N ILE A 208 5.85 8.00 -8.15
CA ILE A 208 7.27 8.10 -7.78
C ILE A 208 7.88 9.37 -8.38
N SER A 209 7.61 9.67 -9.66
CA SER A 209 8.12 10.90 -10.28
C SER A 209 7.66 12.15 -9.53
N TYR A 210 6.36 12.23 -9.21
CA TYR A 210 5.79 13.34 -8.46
C TYR A 210 6.44 13.50 -7.08
N ILE A 211 6.64 12.39 -6.36
CA ILE A 211 7.27 12.41 -5.03
C ILE A 211 8.70 12.92 -5.11
N LEU A 212 9.50 12.41 -6.05
CA LEU A 212 10.89 12.84 -6.21
C LEU A 212 10.98 14.31 -6.65
N ASP A 213 10.09 14.76 -7.53
CA ASP A 213 10.03 16.16 -7.95
C ASP A 213 9.58 17.08 -6.80
N THR A 214 8.64 16.64 -5.96
CA THR A 214 8.15 17.41 -4.81
C THR A 214 9.19 17.52 -3.70
N THR A 215 9.88 16.41 -3.42
CA THR A 215 10.87 16.30 -2.34
C THR A 215 12.28 16.70 -2.79
N GLN A 216 12.54 16.85 -4.09
CA GLN A 216 13.89 17.07 -4.64
C GLN A 216 14.90 15.97 -4.23
N GLN A 217 14.41 14.82 -3.78
CA GLN A 217 15.22 13.65 -3.49
C GLN A 217 15.53 12.92 -4.80
N LYS A 218 16.70 12.28 -4.87
CA LYS A 218 17.10 11.54 -6.07
C LYS A 218 16.44 10.17 -6.15
N SER A 219 16.07 9.61 -5.00
CA SER A 219 15.56 8.27 -4.86
C SER A 219 14.73 8.11 -3.57
N LEU A 220 13.98 7.02 -3.48
CA LEU A 220 13.12 6.69 -2.33
C LEU A 220 13.14 5.18 -2.04
N SER A 221 12.69 4.77 -0.87
CA SER A 221 12.46 3.35 -0.54
C SER A 221 11.00 2.98 -0.77
N TYR A 222 10.74 1.83 -1.39
CA TYR A 222 9.38 1.35 -1.66
C TYR A 222 9.01 0.25 -0.67
N ILE A 223 7.86 0.37 -0.01
CA ILE A 223 7.29 -0.63 0.89
C ILE A 223 5.92 -1.04 0.35
N GLY A 224 5.81 -2.26 -0.16
CA GLY A 224 4.56 -2.79 -0.73
C GLY A 224 3.90 -3.80 0.19
N PHE A 225 2.56 -3.82 0.20
CA PHE A 225 1.78 -4.90 0.80
C PHE A 225 0.93 -5.62 -0.25
N SER A 226 0.94 -6.95 -0.29
CA SER A 226 0.05 -7.74 -1.16
C SER A 226 0.13 -7.30 -2.64
N GLN A 227 -0.97 -6.93 -3.31
CA GLN A 227 -0.93 -6.38 -4.68
C GLN A 227 -0.01 -5.15 -4.83
N GLY A 228 0.24 -4.38 -3.78
CA GLY A 228 1.22 -3.29 -3.82
C GLY A 228 2.64 -3.79 -4.09
N THR A 229 2.95 -5.04 -3.73
CA THR A 229 4.20 -5.71 -4.11
C THR A 229 4.19 -6.13 -5.57
N ALA A 230 3.08 -6.69 -6.07
CA ALA A 230 2.92 -7.07 -7.47
C ALA A 230 3.13 -5.88 -8.41
N GLN A 231 2.55 -4.73 -8.04
CA GLN A 231 2.72 -3.47 -8.78
C GLN A 231 4.18 -3.03 -8.84
N ALA A 232 4.93 -3.14 -7.74
CA ALA A 232 6.36 -2.85 -7.73
C ALA A 232 7.18 -3.84 -8.57
N PHE A 233 6.92 -5.15 -8.46
CA PHE A 233 7.58 -6.16 -9.31
C PHE A 233 7.36 -5.86 -10.79
N ALA A 234 6.11 -5.64 -11.20
CA ALA A 234 5.75 -5.31 -12.58
C ALA A 234 6.46 -4.03 -13.04
N THR A 235 6.34 -2.95 -12.26
CA THR A 235 6.92 -1.63 -12.56
C THR A 235 8.44 -1.68 -12.69
N LEU A 236 9.14 -2.27 -11.71
CA LEU A 236 10.59 -2.34 -11.71
C LEU A 236 11.13 -3.27 -12.81
N ALA A 237 10.37 -4.30 -13.20
CA ALA A 237 10.75 -5.19 -14.28
C ALA A 237 10.77 -4.50 -15.66
N ILE A 238 9.88 -3.51 -15.87
CA ILE A 238 9.67 -2.87 -17.19
C ILE A 238 10.22 -1.43 -17.26
N HIS A 239 10.59 -0.82 -16.13
CA HIS A 239 11.14 0.54 -16.08
C HIS A 239 12.58 0.59 -15.54
N PRO A 240 13.60 0.49 -16.42
CA PRO A 240 15.01 0.56 -16.01
C PRO A 240 15.40 1.85 -15.28
N LYS A 241 14.70 2.97 -15.54
CA LYS A 241 14.93 4.25 -14.83
C LYS A 241 14.58 4.13 -13.34
N LEU A 242 13.46 3.49 -13.01
CA LEU A 242 12.98 3.37 -11.63
C LEU A 242 13.91 2.53 -10.77
N ASN A 243 14.62 1.57 -11.37
CA ASN A 243 15.65 0.81 -10.66
C ASN A 243 16.80 1.68 -10.11
N ARG A 244 17.01 2.89 -10.66
CA ARG A 244 17.98 3.88 -10.16
C ARG A 244 17.35 4.96 -9.29
N GLN A 245 16.06 4.85 -9.01
CA GLN A 245 15.28 5.80 -8.22
C GLN A 245 14.62 5.14 -7.00
N VAL A 246 14.63 3.81 -6.93
CA VAL A 246 14.21 3.04 -5.77
C VAL A 246 15.44 2.46 -5.09
N ASN A 247 15.69 2.86 -3.85
CA ASN A 247 16.81 2.41 -3.02
C ASN A 247 16.69 0.93 -2.68
N VAL A 248 15.52 0.55 -2.17
CA VAL A 248 15.17 -0.80 -1.78
C VAL A 248 13.67 -1.00 -1.98
N PHE A 249 13.31 -2.20 -2.39
CA PHE A 249 11.94 -2.67 -2.44
C PHE A 249 11.72 -3.69 -1.33
N ILE A 250 10.92 -3.30 -0.34
CA ILE A 250 10.51 -4.12 0.80
C ILE A 250 9.10 -4.63 0.52
N ALA A 251 8.92 -5.94 0.41
CA ALA A 251 7.67 -6.58 0.04
C ALA A 251 7.10 -7.36 1.22
N LEU A 252 6.00 -6.86 1.79
CA LEU A 252 5.26 -7.49 2.88
C LEU A 252 4.10 -8.32 2.33
N ALA A 253 4.02 -9.59 2.72
CA ALA A 253 3.07 -10.57 2.17
C ALA A 253 3.03 -10.53 0.62
N PRO A 254 4.16 -10.81 -0.06
CA PRO A 254 4.30 -10.57 -1.49
C PRO A 254 3.36 -11.44 -2.34
N ALA A 255 2.77 -10.85 -3.36
CA ALA A 255 1.87 -11.53 -4.30
C ALA A 255 2.45 -11.46 -5.72
N MET A 256 2.65 -12.62 -6.37
CA MET A 256 3.17 -12.68 -7.74
C MET A 256 2.43 -13.71 -8.59
N ALA A 257 2.54 -14.99 -8.28
CA ALA A 257 1.80 -16.04 -8.99
C ALA A 257 1.39 -17.14 -7.99
N PRO A 258 0.28 -16.94 -7.24
CA PRO A 258 -0.21 -17.94 -6.29
C PRO A 258 -0.50 -19.28 -6.99
N ALA A 259 -0.23 -20.40 -6.32
CA ALA A 259 -0.43 -21.74 -6.89
C ALA A 259 -1.91 -22.11 -7.14
N GLY A 260 -2.82 -21.39 -6.48
CA GLY A 260 -4.27 -21.56 -6.47
C GLY A 260 -4.90 -20.87 -5.26
N LEU A 261 -6.23 -20.92 -5.13
CA LEU A 261 -6.92 -20.53 -3.89
C LEU A 261 -7.20 -21.76 -3.04
N SER A 262 -7.30 -21.59 -1.71
CA SER A 262 -7.45 -22.71 -0.77
C SER A 262 -8.77 -23.47 -0.90
N ASN A 263 -9.83 -22.79 -1.36
CA ASN A 263 -11.16 -23.37 -1.50
C ASN A 263 -11.42 -23.86 -2.94
N GLY A 264 -11.73 -25.15 -3.10
CA GLY A 264 -11.94 -25.78 -4.41
C GLY A 264 -13.06 -25.16 -5.26
N VAL A 265 -14.11 -24.60 -4.66
CA VAL A 265 -15.20 -23.93 -5.41
C VAL A 265 -14.71 -22.59 -5.96
N VAL A 266 -13.96 -21.84 -5.16
CA VAL A 266 -13.42 -20.54 -5.55
C VAL A 266 -12.28 -20.72 -6.55
N ASP A 267 -11.42 -21.73 -6.35
CA ASP A 267 -10.40 -22.14 -7.31
C ASP A 267 -11.01 -22.55 -8.67
N SER A 268 -12.17 -23.21 -8.65
CA SER A 268 -12.92 -23.52 -9.87
C SER A 268 -13.47 -22.25 -10.55
N LEU A 269 -13.94 -21.27 -9.77
CA LEU A 269 -14.39 -19.98 -10.29
C LEU A 269 -13.23 -19.15 -10.87
N VAL A 270 -12.06 -19.15 -10.23
CA VAL A 270 -10.83 -18.51 -10.73
C VAL A 270 -10.41 -19.10 -12.08
N LYS A 271 -10.66 -20.39 -12.29
CA LYS A 271 -10.39 -21.08 -13.56
C LYS A 271 -11.46 -20.85 -14.63
N ALA A 272 -12.56 -20.18 -14.32
CA ALA A 272 -13.61 -19.85 -15.29
C ALA A 272 -13.10 -18.89 -16.39
N SER A 273 -13.85 -18.76 -17.48
CA SER A 273 -13.50 -17.82 -18.55
C SER A 273 -13.71 -16.36 -18.10
N PRO A 274 -12.90 -15.41 -18.60
CA PRO A 274 -13.09 -13.98 -18.32
C PRO A 274 -14.52 -13.48 -18.58
N GLN A 275 -15.24 -14.05 -19.55
CA GLN A 275 -16.62 -13.66 -19.88
C GLN A 275 -17.58 -14.03 -18.75
N VAL A 276 -17.41 -15.21 -18.16
CA VAL A 276 -18.21 -15.64 -17.00
C VAL A 276 -17.94 -14.72 -15.82
N LEU A 277 -16.69 -14.32 -15.60
CA LEU A 277 -16.32 -13.40 -14.52
C LEU A 277 -16.90 -11.99 -14.73
N PHE A 278 -16.80 -11.43 -15.93
CA PHE A 278 -17.42 -10.15 -16.26
C PHE A 278 -18.95 -10.21 -16.25
N LEU A 279 -19.53 -11.37 -16.53
CA LEU A 279 -20.96 -11.59 -16.39
C LEU A 279 -21.37 -11.66 -14.91
N LEU A 280 -20.57 -12.28 -14.03
CA LEU A 280 -20.85 -12.38 -12.59
C LEU A 280 -20.71 -11.06 -11.86
N PHE A 281 -19.65 -10.31 -12.17
CA PHE A 281 -19.22 -9.16 -11.38
C PHE A 281 -19.47 -7.82 -12.07
N GLY A 282 -19.99 -7.84 -13.29
CA GLY A 282 -20.09 -6.66 -14.14
C GLY A 282 -18.72 -6.18 -14.65
N ARG A 283 -18.71 -5.06 -15.39
CA ARG A 283 -17.51 -4.50 -16.04
C ARG A 283 -17.01 -3.19 -15.42
N ARG A 284 -17.41 -2.89 -14.19
CA ARG A 284 -17.11 -1.61 -13.51
C ARG A 284 -16.35 -1.87 -12.22
N SER A 285 -16.87 -1.39 -11.09
CA SER A 285 -16.29 -1.68 -9.77
C SER A 285 -16.73 -3.06 -9.29
N ILE A 286 -15.78 -3.87 -8.85
CA ILE A 286 -16.06 -5.11 -8.11
C ILE A 286 -16.50 -4.77 -6.67
N LEU A 287 -17.39 -5.59 -6.09
CA LEU A 287 -17.84 -5.48 -4.69
C LEU A 287 -18.34 -4.07 -4.28
N SER A 288 -19.04 -3.39 -5.20
CA SER A 288 -19.72 -2.10 -4.95
C SER A 288 -20.56 -2.09 -3.66
N SER A 289 -21.14 -3.23 -3.28
CA SER A 289 -21.97 -3.40 -2.10
C SER A 289 -21.22 -3.50 -0.77
N ALA A 290 -19.90 -3.71 -0.74
CA ALA A 290 -19.15 -3.93 0.50
C ALA A 290 -19.27 -2.74 1.49
N THR A 291 -19.10 -1.52 0.97
CA THR A 291 -19.28 -0.26 1.72
C THR A 291 -20.71 -0.07 2.23
N MET A 292 -21.69 -0.65 1.55
CA MET A 292 -23.08 -0.63 2.02
C MET A 292 -23.31 -1.66 3.14
N TRP A 293 -22.74 -2.86 3.05
CA TRP A 293 -22.81 -3.84 4.15
C TRP A 293 -22.14 -3.33 5.43
N GLU A 294 -21.04 -2.59 5.30
CA GLU A 294 -20.40 -1.86 6.40
C GLU A 294 -21.40 -0.91 7.09
N SER A 295 -22.14 -0.10 6.32
CA SER A 295 -23.13 0.84 6.88
C SER A 295 -24.38 0.18 7.48
N LEU A 296 -24.71 -1.05 7.01
CA LEU A 296 -25.96 -1.72 7.33
C LEU A 296 -25.85 -2.70 8.52
N LEU A 297 -24.69 -3.33 8.67
CA LEU A 297 -24.45 -4.37 9.65
C LEU A 297 -23.91 -3.78 10.95
N TYR A 298 -24.40 -4.26 12.09
CA TYR A 298 -23.79 -4.00 13.39
C TYR A 298 -22.28 -4.36 13.34
N PRO A 299 -21.34 -3.50 13.78
CA PRO A 299 -19.91 -3.65 13.45
C PRO A 299 -19.29 -5.00 13.84
N PRO A 300 -19.59 -5.60 15.00
CA PRO A 300 -19.16 -6.96 15.32
C PRO A 300 -19.69 -8.04 14.38
N LEU A 301 -20.92 -7.90 13.87
CA LEU A 301 -21.44 -8.82 12.87
C LEU A 301 -20.74 -8.60 11.52
N PHE A 302 -20.50 -7.34 11.14
CA PHE A 302 -19.69 -7.02 9.95
C PHE A 302 -18.31 -7.69 10.04
N SER A 303 -17.63 -7.57 11.18
CA SER A 303 -16.33 -8.23 11.37
C SER A 303 -16.39 -9.75 11.24
N ARG A 304 -17.43 -10.39 11.78
CA ARG A 304 -17.64 -11.84 11.59
C ARG A 304 -17.90 -12.22 10.13
N VAL A 305 -18.62 -11.39 9.37
CA VAL A 305 -18.85 -11.63 7.94
C VAL A 305 -17.54 -11.55 7.16
N ILE A 306 -16.68 -10.57 7.48
CA ILE A 306 -15.35 -10.48 6.88
C ILE A 306 -14.48 -11.69 7.25
N ASP A 307 -14.39 -12.04 8.54
CA ASP A 307 -13.63 -13.22 8.99
C ASP A 307 -14.11 -14.51 8.29
N MET A 308 -15.43 -14.69 8.15
CA MET A 308 -16.01 -15.82 7.42
C MET A 308 -15.62 -15.78 5.94
N GLY A 309 -15.62 -14.62 5.31
CA GLY A 309 -15.17 -14.45 3.92
C GLY A 309 -13.69 -14.78 3.72
N LEU A 310 -12.82 -14.30 4.62
CA LEU A 310 -11.38 -14.58 4.59
C LEU A 310 -11.10 -16.08 4.82
N SER A 311 -11.80 -16.71 5.76
CA SER A 311 -11.73 -18.15 5.99
C SER A 311 -12.23 -18.94 4.79
N PHE A 312 -13.36 -18.53 4.19
CA PHE A 312 -13.93 -19.20 3.03
C PHE A 312 -13.05 -19.10 1.77
N LEU A 313 -12.44 -17.94 1.52
CA LEU A 313 -11.66 -17.69 0.30
C LEU A 313 -10.21 -18.19 0.41
N PHE A 314 -9.59 -17.99 1.57
CA PHE A 314 -8.14 -18.13 1.75
C PHE A 314 -7.74 -19.07 2.90
N ASN A 315 -8.71 -19.61 3.65
CA ASN A 315 -8.48 -20.42 4.85
C ASN A 315 -7.74 -19.66 5.98
N TRP A 316 -7.88 -18.34 6.02
CA TRP A 316 -7.32 -17.50 7.09
C TRP A 316 -8.26 -17.44 8.29
N GLN A 317 -7.70 -17.54 9.49
CA GLN A 317 -8.42 -17.56 10.77
C GLN A 317 -8.29 -16.24 11.54
N THR A 318 -7.41 -15.34 11.10
CA THR A 318 -7.17 -13.98 11.61
C THR A 318 -6.99 -13.95 13.14
N LYS A 319 -6.32 -14.97 13.67
CA LYS A 319 -6.10 -15.20 15.11
C LYS A 319 -5.15 -14.18 15.74
N ASN A 320 -4.19 -13.69 14.97
CA ASN A 320 -3.15 -12.77 15.45
C ASN A 320 -3.66 -11.33 15.56
N ILE A 321 -4.83 -11.01 14.98
CA ILE A 321 -5.47 -9.69 15.05
C ILE A 321 -6.46 -9.64 16.22
N SER A 322 -6.33 -8.62 17.08
CA SER A 322 -7.23 -8.46 18.23
C SER A 322 -8.66 -8.10 17.80
N ALA A 323 -9.66 -8.52 18.59
CA ALA A 323 -11.06 -8.21 18.30
C ALA A 323 -11.37 -6.71 18.33
N SER A 324 -10.62 -5.88 19.06
CA SER A 324 -10.75 -4.41 18.99
C SER A 324 -10.14 -3.87 17.70
N GLN A 325 -8.98 -4.38 17.29
CA GLN A 325 -8.34 -3.99 16.04
C GLN A 325 -9.21 -4.35 14.82
N LYS A 326 -9.83 -5.53 14.80
CA LYS A 326 -10.78 -5.91 13.73
C LYS A 326 -11.99 -4.96 13.66
N LEU A 327 -12.58 -4.63 14.80
CA LEU A 327 -13.71 -3.70 14.86
C LEU A 327 -13.34 -2.30 14.38
N ALA A 328 -12.10 -1.86 14.65
CA ALA A 328 -11.60 -0.57 14.23
C ALA A 328 -11.26 -0.56 12.73
N ALA A 329 -10.50 -1.54 12.23
CA ALA A 329 -9.88 -1.47 10.91
C ALA A 329 -10.72 -2.04 9.76
N TYR A 330 -11.63 -3.00 10.00
CA TYR A 330 -12.34 -3.66 8.91
C TYR A 330 -13.23 -2.74 8.06
N PRO A 331 -13.83 -1.67 8.61
CA PRO A 331 -14.50 -0.65 7.79
C PRO A 331 -13.56 0.05 6.79
N HIS A 332 -12.28 0.18 7.13
CA HIS A 332 -11.26 0.78 6.27
C HIS A 332 -10.57 -0.21 5.32
N LEU A 333 -10.84 -1.52 5.48
CA LEU A 333 -10.13 -2.59 4.75
C LEU A 333 -10.41 -2.54 3.25
N TYR A 334 -11.68 -2.34 2.86
CA TYR A 334 -12.09 -2.50 1.48
C TYR A 334 -12.31 -1.17 0.76
N SER A 335 -11.80 -1.09 -0.46
CA SER A 335 -12.00 0.00 -1.41
C SER A 335 -12.28 -0.54 -2.81
N PHE A 336 -12.73 0.34 -3.69
CA PHE A 336 -13.09 -0.05 -5.06
C PHE A 336 -11.86 -0.34 -5.91
N THR A 337 -11.98 -1.32 -6.81
CA THR A 337 -11.09 -1.53 -7.95
C THR A 337 -11.92 -2.00 -9.16
N SER A 338 -11.32 -2.09 -10.34
CA SER A 338 -12.02 -2.60 -11.51
C SER A 338 -12.25 -4.12 -11.42
N THR A 339 -13.34 -4.60 -12.03
CA THR A 339 -13.49 -6.04 -12.28
C THR A 339 -12.34 -6.57 -13.13
N LYS A 340 -11.81 -5.77 -14.08
CA LYS A 340 -10.69 -6.17 -14.95
C LYS A 340 -9.43 -6.49 -14.15
N SER A 341 -9.10 -5.74 -13.08
CA SER A 341 -7.99 -6.07 -12.18
C SER A 341 -8.17 -7.44 -11.49
N VAL A 342 -9.39 -7.79 -11.08
CA VAL A 342 -9.66 -9.10 -10.46
C VAL A 342 -9.58 -10.23 -11.48
N VAL A 343 -10.12 -10.00 -12.69
CA VAL A 343 -9.99 -10.95 -13.81
C VAL A 343 -8.51 -11.17 -14.15
N HIS A 344 -7.70 -10.11 -14.12
CA HIS A 344 -6.26 -10.22 -14.34
C HIS A 344 -5.60 -11.13 -13.29
N TRP A 345 -5.91 -10.93 -12.00
CA TRP A 345 -5.43 -11.85 -10.95
C TRP A 345 -5.84 -13.29 -11.20
N PHE A 346 -7.05 -13.53 -11.68
CA PHE A 346 -7.53 -14.88 -11.98
C PHE A 346 -6.78 -15.49 -13.18
N GLN A 347 -6.43 -14.69 -14.20
CA GLN A 347 -5.54 -15.12 -15.28
C GLN A 347 -4.16 -15.51 -14.74
N ILE A 348 -3.55 -14.68 -13.88
CA ILE A 348 -2.25 -14.95 -13.27
C ILE A 348 -2.26 -16.27 -12.48
N ILE A 349 -3.28 -16.48 -11.64
CA ILE A 349 -3.43 -17.71 -10.84
C ILE A 349 -3.64 -18.92 -11.75
N ARG A 350 -4.52 -18.81 -12.75
CA ARG A 350 -4.82 -19.89 -13.70
C ARG A 350 -3.58 -20.31 -14.50
N HIS A 351 -2.78 -19.35 -14.95
CA HIS A 351 -1.57 -19.61 -15.74
C HIS A 351 -0.33 -19.87 -14.87
N ARG A 352 -0.41 -19.66 -13.55
CA ARG A 352 0.72 -19.70 -12.60
C ARG A 352 1.91 -18.90 -13.13
N SER A 353 1.61 -17.73 -13.68
CA SER A 353 2.56 -16.94 -14.44
C SER A 353 2.26 -15.47 -14.20
N PHE A 354 3.25 -14.74 -13.71
CA PHE A 354 3.14 -13.30 -13.54
C PHE A 354 3.30 -12.62 -14.90
N GLN A 355 2.18 -12.27 -15.50
CA GLN A 355 2.07 -11.81 -16.88
C GLN A 355 1.15 -10.61 -17.01
N MET A 356 1.19 -9.97 -18.17
CA MET A 356 0.26 -8.89 -18.53
C MET A 356 -1.15 -9.43 -18.74
N TYR A 357 -2.13 -8.53 -18.80
CA TYR A 357 -3.51 -8.88 -19.03
C TYR A 357 -3.68 -9.54 -20.39
N ASP A 358 -4.42 -10.65 -20.41
CA ASP A 358 -4.76 -11.32 -21.67
C ASP A 358 -6.12 -10.81 -22.15
N ASP A 359 -6.12 -9.93 -23.16
CA ASP A 359 -7.33 -9.46 -23.82
C ASP A 359 -7.95 -10.54 -24.74
N ASP A 360 -7.18 -11.56 -25.14
CA ASP A 360 -7.64 -12.59 -26.06
C ASP A 360 -8.55 -13.60 -25.33
N VAL A 361 -9.83 -13.54 -25.66
CA VAL A 361 -10.82 -14.50 -25.22
C VAL A 361 -10.66 -15.78 -26.01
N HIS A 362 -9.87 -16.74 -25.52
CA HIS A 362 -9.87 -18.07 -26.12
C HIS A 362 -11.26 -18.69 -25.99
N GLN A 363 -11.98 -18.80 -27.11
CA GLN A 363 -13.22 -19.58 -27.16
C GLN A 363 -12.88 -21.05 -26.86
N PRO A 364 -13.61 -21.72 -25.96
CA PRO A 364 -13.32 -23.09 -25.55
C PRO A 364 -13.44 -24.15 -26.67
N MET A 365 -13.89 -23.78 -27.87
CA MET A 365 -14.00 -24.64 -29.06
C MET A 365 -13.17 -24.17 -30.27
N SER A 366 -12.18 -23.28 -30.10
CA SER A 366 -11.21 -23.08 -31.18
C SER A 366 -10.25 -24.27 -31.21
N LEU A 367 -10.52 -25.24 -32.08
CA LEU A 367 -9.58 -26.29 -32.50
C LEU A 367 -8.39 -25.74 -33.32
N SER A 368 -8.09 -24.44 -33.24
CA SER A 368 -6.98 -23.84 -33.97
C SER A 368 -5.89 -23.35 -33.01
N THR A 369 -4.69 -23.88 -33.22
CA THR A 369 -3.34 -23.26 -33.26
C THR A 369 -3.04 -21.85 -32.73
N SER A 370 -3.97 -21.09 -32.12
CA SER A 370 -3.75 -19.70 -31.68
C SER A 370 -2.66 -19.54 -30.62
N SER A 371 -2.48 -20.53 -29.72
CA SER A 371 -1.37 -20.51 -28.74
C SER A 371 0.03 -20.63 -29.37
N LYS A 372 0.12 -21.00 -30.65
CA LYS A 372 1.37 -21.05 -31.41
C LYS A 372 1.77 -19.67 -31.97
N TYR A 373 0.82 -18.72 -32.06
CA TYR A 373 1.01 -17.43 -32.74
C TYR A 373 0.84 -16.21 -31.82
N SER A 374 0.16 -16.35 -30.67
CA SER A 374 0.05 -15.30 -29.65
C SER A 374 0.46 -15.85 -28.29
N LYS A 375 1.38 -15.15 -27.62
CA LYS A 375 1.84 -15.46 -26.26
C LYS A 375 1.80 -14.18 -25.45
N VAL A 376 1.00 -14.19 -24.38
CA VAL A 376 0.91 -13.07 -23.43
C VAL A 376 2.28 -12.80 -22.82
N ALA A 377 2.66 -11.52 -22.82
CA ALA A 377 3.96 -11.09 -22.31
C ALA A 377 4.03 -11.32 -20.79
N LYS A 378 5.10 -11.97 -20.33
CA LYS A 378 5.40 -12.08 -18.91
C LYS A 378 6.09 -10.81 -18.42
N TYR A 379 5.87 -10.44 -17.17
CA TYR A 379 6.70 -9.42 -16.54
C TYR A 379 8.12 -9.99 -16.37
N PRO A 380 9.15 -9.35 -16.94
CA PRO A 380 10.51 -9.89 -16.90
C PRO A 380 11.19 -9.57 -15.57
N THR A 381 10.72 -10.18 -14.47
CA THR A 381 11.12 -9.86 -13.09
C THR A 381 12.61 -10.03 -12.81
N ARG A 382 13.32 -10.86 -13.58
CA ARG A 382 14.80 -10.94 -13.53
C ARG A 382 15.53 -9.66 -13.96
N ASN A 383 14.84 -8.73 -14.60
CA ASN A 383 15.40 -7.43 -14.97
C ASN A 383 15.46 -6.44 -13.80
N ILE A 384 14.83 -6.77 -12.66
CA ILE A 384 14.86 -5.94 -11.46
C ILE A 384 16.30 -5.88 -10.94
N ARG A 385 16.80 -4.66 -10.77
CA ARG A 385 18.13 -4.35 -10.22
C ARG A 385 18.07 -3.77 -8.81
N THR A 386 16.92 -3.21 -8.42
CA THR A 386 16.69 -2.75 -7.05
C THR A 386 16.77 -3.94 -6.07
N PRO A 387 17.45 -3.78 -4.91
CA PRO A 387 17.43 -4.74 -3.82
C PRO A 387 16.01 -5.09 -3.40
N VAL A 388 15.72 -6.39 -3.32
CA VAL A 388 14.39 -6.91 -2.96
C VAL A 388 14.49 -7.65 -1.64
N VAL A 389 13.73 -7.18 -0.65
CA VAL A 389 13.58 -7.80 0.67
C VAL A 389 12.14 -8.27 0.83
N LEU A 390 11.94 -9.58 0.94
CA LEU A 390 10.63 -10.19 1.12
C LEU A 390 10.43 -10.57 2.59
N VAL A 391 9.28 -10.19 3.15
CA VAL A 391 8.81 -10.70 4.45
C VAL A 391 7.44 -11.33 4.23
N TYR A 392 7.29 -12.62 4.50
CA TYR A 392 6.08 -13.38 4.19
C TYR A 392 5.61 -14.25 5.35
N GLY A 393 4.30 -14.53 5.39
CA GLY A 393 3.69 -15.36 6.42
C GLY A 393 3.73 -16.83 6.03
N GLY A 394 4.18 -17.71 6.92
CA GLY A 394 4.20 -19.16 6.67
C GLY A 394 2.81 -19.79 6.61
N SER A 395 1.79 -19.11 7.16
CA SER A 395 0.38 -19.52 7.11
C SER A 395 -0.41 -18.76 6.03
N ASP A 396 0.27 -17.96 5.20
CA ASP A 396 -0.34 -17.20 4.11
C ASP A 396 -0.49 -18.05 2.84
N SER A 397 -1.72 -18.44 2.54
CA SER A 397 -2.08 -19.24 1.37
C SER A 397 -1.84 -18.58 0.00
N LEU A 398 -1.57 -17.27 -0.06
CA LEU A 398 -1.32 -16.56 -1.32
C LEU A 398 0.16 -16.51 -1.72
N VAL A 399 1.09 -16.83 -0.82
CA VAL A 399 2.53 -16.72 -1.08
C VAL A 399 3.11 -18.07 -1.47
N ASP A 400 3.46 -18.24 -2.74
CA ASP A 400 4.33 -19.33 -3.20
C ASP A 400 5.79 -18.83 -3.30
N ILE A 401 6.49 -18.86 -2.17
CA ILE A 401 7.85 -18.33 -2.08
C ILE A 401 8.84 -19.07 -3.00
N LYS A 402 8.66 -20.38 -3.18
CA LYS A 402 9.55 -21.21 -4.01
C LYS A 402 9.40 -20.88 -5.48
N ALA A 403 8.17 -20.69 -5.96
CA ALA A 403 7.94 -20.22 -7.32
C ALA A 403 8.46 -18.78 -7.49
N MET A 404 8.28 -17.94 -6.47
CA MET A 404 8.70 -16.55 -6.51
C MET A 404 10.21 -16.38 -6.65
N LEU A 405 11.00 -17.03 -5.79
CA LEU A 405 12.47 -16.94 -5.82
C LEU A 405 13.08 -17.46 -7.13
N LYS A 406 12.38 -18.35 -7.87
CA LYS A 406 12.84 -18.81 -9.19
C LYS A 406 12.73 -17.73 -10.28
N GLU A 407 11.76 -16.84 -10.18
CA GLU A 407 11.49 -15.79 -11.17
C GLU A 407 12.13 -14.43 -10.79
N LEU A 408 12.48 -14.24 -9.52
CA LEU A 408 13.12 -13.02 -9.01
C LEU A 408 14.64 -13.03 -9.19
N PRO A 409 15.29 -11.85 -9.04
CA PRO A 409 16.75 -11.78 -9.03
C PRO A 409 17.37 -12.64 -7.92
N PRO A 410 18.53 -13.29 -8.15
CA PRO A 410 19.17 -14.17 -7.15
C PRO A 410 19.54 -13.49 -5.83
N GLN A 411 19.68 -12.17 -5.83
CA GLN A 411 20.04 -11.38 -4.65
C GLN A 411 18.82 -11.04 -3.76
N THR A 412 17.65 -11.59 -4.09
CA THR A 412 16.42 -11.40 -3.31
C THR A 412 16.53 -12.13 -1.99
N VAL A 413 16.28 -11.40 -0.89
CA VAL A 413 16.26 -11.99 0.45
C VAL A 413 14.83 -12.28 0.85
N ALA A 414 14.58 -13.44 1.46
CA ALA A 414 13.25 -13.85 1.90
C ALA A 414 13.24 -14.32 3.35
N THR A 415 12.40 -13.68 4.15
CA THR A 415 12.20 -13.96 5.57
C THR A 415 10.77 -14.42 5.82
N GLU A 416 10.61 -15.60 6.41
CA GLU A 416 9.33 -16.19 6.81
C GLU A 416 8.99 -15.83 8.25
N ILE A 417 7.74 -15.46 8.51
CA ILE A 417 7.13 -15.43 9.85
C ILE A 417 6.11 -16.58 9.91
N PRO A 418 6.43 -17.74 10.52
CA PRO A 418 5.69 -18.98 10.30
C PRO A 418 4.19 -18.93 10.61
N HIS A 419 3.82 -18.21 11.66
CA HIS A 419 2.45 -18.15 12.16
C HIS A 419 1.63 -16.98 11.58
N TYR A 420 2.23 -16.15 10.72
CA TYR A 420 1.54 -15.02 10.10
C TYR A 420 0.71 -15.48 8.91
N GLU A 421 -0.50 -14.93 8.85
CA GLU A 421 -1.38 -14.89 7.69
C GLU A 421 -1.23 -13.54 6.96
N HIS A 422 -2.03 -13.32 5.91
CA HIS A 422 -1.85 -12.18 5.00
C HIS A 422 -2.05 -10.80 5.67
N LEU A 423 -3.13 -10.60 6.42
CA LEU A 423 -3.44 -9.31 7.05
C LEU A 423 -2.62 -9.02 8.32
N ASP A 424 -1.87 -10.00 8.82
CA ASP A 424 -1.10 -9.86 10.05
C ASP A 424 0.02 -8.82 9.91
N PHE A 425 0.57 -8.68 8.70
CA PHE A 425 1.55 -7.64 8.35
C PHE A 425 1.06 -6.21 8.52
N LEU A 426 -0.25 -6.00 8.60
CA LEU A 426 -0.85 -4.70 8.88
C LEU A 426 -1.25 -4.59 10.35
N TRP A 427 -1.89 -5.62 10.92
CA TRP A 427 -2.73 -5.45 12.12
C TRP A 427 -2.52 -6.49 13.23
N ALA A 428 -1.53 -7.38 13.11
CA ALA A 428 -1.25 -8.33 14.19
C ALA A 428 -0.91 -7.61 15.51
N ARG A 429 -1.14 -8.30 16.63
CA ARG A 429 -0.83 -7.79 17.98
C ARG A 429 0.67 -7.55 18.19
N ASP A 430 1.51 -8.29 17.48
CA ASP A 430 2.97 -8.31 17.60
C ASP A 430 3.67 -7.84 16.31
N VAL A 431 2.94 -7.16 15.41
CA VAL A 431 3.49 -6.69 14.11
C VAL A 431 4.75 -5.83 14.26
N ASN A 432 4.82 -5.03 15.33
CA ASN A 432 5.96 -4.18 15.62
C ASN A 432 7.22 -4.99 15.98
N THR A 433 7.08 -6.14 16.62
CA THR A 433 8.23 -6.99 17.00
C THR A 433 8.60 -8.01 15.93
N GLN A 434 7.63 -8.46 15.13
CA GLN A 434 7.85 -9.46 14.09
C GLN A 434 8.23 -8.85 12.73
N VAL A 435 7.78 -7.64 12.39
CA VAL A 435 7.95 -7.08 11.03
C VAL A 435 8.88 -5.87 11.00
N PHE A 436 8.78 -4.96 11.97
CA PHE A 436 9.36 -3.62 11.80
C PHE A 436 10.89 -3.64 11.71
N GLN A 437 11.54 -4.49 12.49
CA GLN A 437 13.01 -4.57 12.44
C GLN A 437 13.50 -4.97 11.05
N HIS A 438 12.81 -5.88 10.34
CA HIS A 438 13.14 -6.24 8.97
C HIS A 438 13.04 -5.05 8.01
N VAL A 439 12.04 -4.19 8.23
CA VAL A 439 11.87 -2.96 7.46
C VAL A 439 12.99 -1.96 7.79
N PHE A 440 13.31 -1.76 9.07
CA PHE A 440 14.34 -0.81 9.49
C PHE A 440 15.74 -1.24 9.04
N ASP A 441 16.11 -2.52 9.22
CA ASP A 441 17.38 -3.09 8.75
C ASP A 441 17.57 -2.81 7.25
N ALA A 442 16.53 -3.04 6.44
CA ALA A 442 16.54 -2.79 5.00
C ALA A 442 16.67 -1.29 4.68
N LEU A 443 15.87 -0.43 5.32
CA LEU A 443 15.91 1.01 5.08
C LEU A 443 17.24 1.64 5.49
N GLU A 444 17.86 1.19 6.58
CA GLU A 444 19.14 1.71 7.07
C GLU A 444 20.33 1.23 6.24
N SER A 445 20.24 0.04 5.66
CA SER A 445 21.31 -0.53 4.83
C SER A 445 21.32 0.04 3.41
N PHE A 446 20.16 0.17 2.78
CA PHE A 446 20.00 0.66 1.41
C PHE A 446 19.62 2.14 1.38
N THR A 447 20.64 3.00 1.46
CA THR A 447 20.44 4.46 1.64
C THR A 447 20.40 5.24 0.33
N ASN A 448 21.01 4.71 -0.73
CA ASN A 448 21.02 5.30 -2.05
C ASN A 448 20.56 4.25 -3.09
N ALA A 449 20.58 4.60 -4.38
CA ALA A 449 20.17 3.70 -5.47
C ALA A 449 21.37 3.23 -6.32
N GLU A 450 22.53 3.07 -5.68
CA GLU A 450 23.76 2.57 -6.32
C GLU A 450 23.84 1.05 -6.30
N HIS A 451 23.25 0.40 -5.28
CA HIS A 451 23.12 -1.05 -5.14
C HIS A 451 24.47 -1.75 -5.10
N THR A 452 25.40 -1.20 -4.31
CA THR A 452 26.77 -1.72 -4.23
C THR A 452 26.83 -2.99 -3.40
N LYS A 453 27.87 -3.80 -3.60
CA LYS A 453 28.08 -5.04 -2.82
C LYS A 453 28.15 -4.73 -1.32
N GLU A 454 28.75 -3.60 -0.96
CA GLU A 454 28.88 -3.12 0.40
C GLU A 454 27.50 -2.78 1.02
N GLU A 455 26.51 -2.35 0.25
CA GLU A 455 25.14 -2.15 0.76
C GLU A 455 24.49 -3.48 1.13
N TYR A 456 24.69 -4.51 0.29
CA TYR A 456 24.23 -5.87 0.58
C TYR A 456 24.94 -6.46 1.80
N ASP A 457 26.27 -6.33 1.89
CA ASP A 457 27.04 -6.84 3.02
C ASP A 457 26.63 -6.15 4.34
N ARG A 458 26.37 -4.83 4.32
CA ARG A 458 25.82 -4.10 5.47
C ARG A 458 24.44 -4.62 5.87
N TYR A 459 23.57 -4.87 4.90
CA TYR A 459 22.26 -5.44 5.16
C TYR A 459 22.36 -6.82 5.82
N PHE A 460 23.14 -7.74 5.27
CA PHE A 460 23.31 -9.08 5.83
C PHE A 460 23.88 -9.04 7.26
N PHE A 461 24.85 -8.16 7.52
CA PHE A 461 25.43 -8.01 8.85
C PHE A 461 24.41 -7.48 9.87
N ALA A 462 23.75 -6.35 9.57
CA ALA A 462 22.73 -5.77 10.45
C ALA A 462 21.59 -6.76 10.71
N ARG A 463 21.20 -7.51 9.67
CA ARG A 463 20.17 -8.53 9.75
C ARG A 463 20.56 -9.69 10.67
N GLN A 464 21.79 -10.18 10.57
CA GLN A 464 22.31 -11.25 11.41
C GLN A 464 22.36 -10.82 12.88
N GLU A 465 22.81 -9.59 13.16
CA GLU A 465 22.79 -9.04 14.52
C GLU A 465 21.37 -8.92 15.08
N SER A 466 20.42 -8.39 14.30
CA SER A 466 19.01 -8.26 14.70
C SER A 466 18.36 -9.62 15.02
N LEU A 467 18.66 -10.66 14.23
CA LEU A 467 18.18 -12.02 14.47
C LEU A 467 18.79 -12.65 15.73
N ILE A 468 20.10 -12.46 15.95
CA ILE A 468 20.81 -12.97 17.13
C ILE A 468 20.35 -12.24 18.41
N GLY A 469 20.21 -10.93 18.35
CA GLY A 469 19.71 -10.12 19.48
C GLY A 469 18.28 -10.51 19.88
N SER A 470 17.42 -10.82 18.90
CA SER A 470 16.07 -11.34 19.14
C SER A 470 16.09 -12.73 19.80
N ALA A 471 17.10 -13.56 19.50
CA ALA A 471 17.26 -14.87 20.13
C ALA A 471 17.78 -14.76 21.58
N HIS A 472 18.71 -13.85 21.87
CA HIS A 472 19.31 -13.69 23.20
C HIS A 472 18.40 -13.02 24.23
N LEU A 473 17.48 -12.14 23.81
CA LEU A 473 16.47 -11.55 24.71
C LEU A 473 15.48 -12.59 25.28
N HIS A 474 15.45 -13.81 24.73
CA HIS A 474 14.55 -14.88 25.18
C HIS A 474 15.21 -16.02 25.97
N ASP A 475 16.55 -16.04 26.08
CA ASP A 475 17.28 -17.07 26.86
C ASP A 475 17.75 -16.55 28.24
N GLY A 476 17.45 -15.28 28.57
CA GLY A 476 17.66 -14.71 29.90
C GLY A 476 16.53 -15.08 30.85
N GLY A 477 16.76 -16.02 31.75
CA GLY A 477 15.88 -16.29 32.90
C GLY A 477 15.61 -15.02 33.74
N PRO A 478 14.54 -15.00 34.55
CA PRO A 478 14.04 -13.79 35.19
C PRO A 478 15.09 -13.25 36.16
N ARG A 479 15.63 -12.07 35.85
CA ARG A 479 16.42 -11.28 36.78
C ARG A 479 15.47 -10.32 37.47
N GLU A 480 15.17 -10.62 38.73
CA GLU A 480 14.38 -9.80 39.63
C GLU A 480 14.88 -8.35 39.61
N SER A 481 13.97 -7.42 39.32
CA SER A 481 14.13 -6.02 39.71
C SER A 481 12.87 -5.63 40.46
N GLU A 482 13.04 -5.60 41.79
CA GLU A 482 12.07 -5.12 42.74
C GLU A 482 11.80 -3.63 42.52
N SER A 483 10.53 -3.27 42.31
CA SER A 483 9.91 -2.10 42.91
C SER A 483 8.40 -2.16 42.70
N GLU A 484 7.73 -2.62 43.75
CA GLU A 484 6.29 -2.64 43.92
C GLU A 484 5.72 -1.22 44.09
N SER A 485 4.49 -1.00 43.60
CA SER A 485 3.37 -0.57 44.47
C SER A 485 2.04 -0.50 43.71
N SER A 486 1.22 -1.54 43.94
CA SER A 486 -0.20 -1.51 44.35
C SER A 486 -1.24 -0.84 43.43
N THR A 487 -2.26 -1.56 42.94
CA THR A 487 -3.39 -2.01 43.80
C THR A 487 -4.01 -3.30 43.29
N ILE A 488 -4.16 -4.24 44.23
CA ILE A 488 -4.71 -5.59 44.12
C ILE A 488 -6.25 -5.56 44.11
N ALA A 489 -6.85 -6.40 43.26
CA ALA A 489 -8.06 -7.13 43.62
C ALA A 489 -7.99 -8.55 43.01
N VAL A 490 -7.81 -9.52 43.91
CA VAL A 490 -7.77 -10.97 43.63
C VAL A 490 -9.19 -11.47 43.35
N ALA A 491 -9.35 -12.20 42.26
CA ALA A 491 -10.29 -13.32 42.18
C ALA A 491 -9.63 -14.42 41.32
N SER A 492 -9.56 -15.59 41.92
CA SER A 492 -8.79 -16.79 41.58
C SER A 492 -9.30 -17.52 40.33
N GLU A 493 -8.31 -17.98 39.55
CA GLU A 493 -8.19 -19.27 38.87
C GLU A 493 -9.32 -19.76 37.96
N ASP A 494 -9.05 -19.70 36.64
CA ASP A 494 -9.25 -20.86 35.79
C ASP A 494 -8.06 -20.99 34.83
N ALA A 495 -7.47 -22.19 34.83
CA ALA A 495 -6.25 -22.54 34.16
C ALA A 495 -6.44 -22.67 32.63
N ASN A 496 -5.77 -21.81 31.87
CA ASN A 496 -5.20 -22.15 30.57
C ASN A 496 -4.21 -21.06 30.15
N SER A 497 -2.92 -21.36 30.33
CA SER A 497 -1.79 -20.49 29.98
C SER A 497 -1.83 -20.09 28.50
N PRO A 498 -1.64 -18.81 28.11
CA PRO A 498 -1.37 -18.46 26.74
C PRO A 498 0.07 -18.88 26.41
N SER A 499 0.22 -19.70 25.36
CA SER A 499 1.49 -20.05 24.75
C SER A 499 2.38 -18.82 24.55
N SER A 500 3.60 -18.85 25.10
CA SER A 500 4.65 -17.90 24.78
C SER A 500 4.89 -17.92 23.26
N TYR A 501 4.48 -16.87 22.56
CA TYR A 501 4.73 -16.73 21.12
C TYR A 501 6.24 -16.64 20.89
N THR A 502 6.79 -17.67 20.27
CA THR A 502 8.21 -17.80 20.00
C THR A 502 8.54 -16.99 18.74
N HIS A 503 9.40 -15.98 18.87
CA HIS A 503 10.01 -15.29 17.73
C HIS A 503 10.90 -16.30 16.98
N ARG A 504 10.42 -16.79 15.83
CA ARG A 504 11.23 -17.61 14.91
C ARG A 504 10.94 -17.17 13.49
N ALA A 505 11.38 -15.95 13.15
CA ALA A 505 11.57 -15.61 11.75
C ALA A 505 12.62 -16.57 11.16
N ARG A 506 12.34 -17.18 10.01
CA ARG A 506 13.26 -18.11 9.32
C ARG A 506 13.61 -17.57 7.96
N GLU A 507 14.90 -17.47 7.66
CA GLU A 507 15.35 -17.14 6.30
C GLU A 507 15.58 -18.44 5.53
N ASN A 508 15.27 -18.44 4.23
CA ASN A 508 15.67 -19.56 3.39
C ASN A 508 17.17 -19.44 3.13
N GLU A 509 17.94 -20.42 3.63
CA GLU A 509 19.35 -20.59 3.24
C GLU A 509 19.43 -20.70 1.71
N PRO A 510 20.35 -19.97 1.04
CA PRO A 510 20.62 -20.22 -0.37
C PRO A 510 21.04 -21.68 -0.54
N SER A 511 20.41 -22.39 -1.48
CA SER A 511 20.68 -23.80 -1.72
C SER A 511 22.15 -24.02 -2.08
N ASP A 512 22.92 -24.58 -1.15
CA ASP A 512 24.23 -25.19 -1.40
C ASP A 512 24.04 -26.42 -2.29
N ASP A 513 24.49 -26.34 -3.54
CA ASP A 513 24.87 -27.53 -4.31
C ASP A 513 26.32 -27.88 -3.94
N PRO A 514 26.63 -29.15 -3.59
CA PRO A 514 27.88 -29.50 -2.94
C PRO A 514 28.99 -29.74 -3.97
N ALA A 515 29.82 -28.73 -4.23
CA ALA A 515 31.18 -28.94 -4.69
C ALA A 515 32.00 -27.67 -4.48
N LEU A 516 32.73 -27.60 -3.38
CA LEU A 516 34.12 -27.14 -3.28
C LEU A 516 34.51 -27.18 -1.80
N LEU A 517 35.21 -28.26 -1.43
CA LEU A 517 35.82 -28.44 -0.11
C LEU A 517 36.86 -27.33 0.14
N VAL A 518 36.65 -26.52 1.17
CA VAL A 518 37.74 -25.82 1.87
C VAL A 518 37.57 -26.07 3.36
N THR A 519 38.56 -26.77 3.92
CA THR A 519 38.68 -27.13 5.33
C THR A 519 38.91 -25.90 6.22
N PRO A 520 38.38 -25.88 7.46
CA PRO A 520 38.52 -24.74 8.36
C PRO A 520 39.87 -24.74 9.09
N ILE A 521 40.57 -23.62 9.05
CA ILE A 521 41.72 -23.34 9.93
C ILE A 521 41.18 -22.75 11.24
N GLN A 522 41.37 -23.49 12.33
CA GLN A 522 41.23 -22.99 13.70
C GLN A 522 42.38 -22.02 14.00
N THR A 523 42.05 -20.83 14.50
CA THR A 523 43.03 -19.96 15.18
C THR A 523 42.55 -19.72 16.60
N SER A 524 43.20 -20.41 17.54
CA SER A 524 43.17 -20.11 18.97
C SER A 524 44.26 -19.08 19.27
N PHE A 525 43.88 -18.02 19.98
CA PHE A 525 44.83 -17.06 20.55
C PHE A 525 45.35 -17.58 21.90
N ILE A 526 46.67 -17.71 22.03
CA ILE A 526 47.35 -17.75 23.33
C ILE A 526 48.44 -16.67 23.34
N THR A 527 48.39 -15.87 24.39
CA THR A 527 49.27 -14.78 24.78
C THR A 527 50.68 -15.27 25.16
N SER A 528 51.74 -14.62 24.68
CA SER A 528 52.97 -14.43 25.46
C SER A 528 53.87 -13.33 24.90
N GLN A 529 54.54 -12.68 25.83
CA GLN A 529 55.45 -11.53 25.71
C GLN A 529 56.77 -11.89 25.00
N GLN A 530 57.34 -10.94 24.24
CA GLN A 530 58.71 -10.40 24.40
C GLN A 530 59.17 -9.63 23.14
N THR A 531 59.58 -8.38 23.36
CA THR A 531 60.40 -7.50 22.49
C THR A 531 61.88 -7.92 22.50
N PRO A 532 62.79 -7.23 21.78
CA PRO A 532 62.75 -6.74 20.39
C PRO A 532 64.06 -7.11 19.63
N GLU A 533 64.11 -7.02 18.30
CA GLU A 533 65.39 -6.77 17.62
C GLU A 533 65.25 -6.23 16.20
N THR A 534 66.36 -5.72 15.70
CA THR A 534 66.53 -4.52 14.88
C THR A 534 67.03 -4.91 13.47
N VAL A 535 67.29 -3.90 12.63
CA VAL A 535 68.13 -3.90 11.40
C VAL A 535 67.31 -4.05 10.10
N ALA A 536 66.98 -2.97 9.36
CA ALA A 536 67.82 -2.20 8.42
C ALA A 536 68.38 -3.09 7.27
N LYS A 537 68.53 -2.72 6.01
CA LYS A 537 68.64 -1.45 5.31
C LYS A 537 68.90 -1.80 3.82
N THR A 538 68.39 -1.00 2.87
CA THR A 538 69.03 -0.67 1.55
C THR A 538 69.29 -1.81 0.53
N ALA A 539 69.38 -1.64 -0.79
CA ALA A 539 69.49 -0.48 -1.67
C ALA A 539 69.01 -0.85 -3.10
N ARG A 540 68.49 0.19 -3.77
CA ARG A 540 68.65 0.61 -5.18
C ARG A 540 69.30 -0.37 -6.17
N HIS A 541 68.69 -0.47 -7.36
CA HIS A 541 69.40 -0.15 -8.59
C HIS A 541 68.46 0.42 -9.65
N GLU A 542 68.98 1.42 -10.34
CA GLU A 542 68.37 2.36 -11.27
C GLU A 542 68.86 2.01 -12.70
N VAL A 543 68.33 2.73 -13.72
CA VAL A 543 68.88 2.95 -15.08
C VAL A 543 68.48 1.92 -16.16
N GLN A 544 68.00 2.25 -17.39
CA GLN A 544 67.74 3.53 -18.07
C GLN A 544 67.16 3.32 -19.51
N TRP A 545 66.06 4.03 -19.80
CA TRP A 545 65.64 4.82 -20.99
C TRP A 545 65.69 4.31 -22.45
N GLN A 546 64.63 4.60 -23.23
CA GLN A 546 64.46 5.78 -24.13
C GLN A 546 63.06 5.69 -24.82
N ASP A 547 62.17 6.70 -24.65
CA ASP A 547 61.92 7.90 -25.51
C ASP A 547 61.45 7.56 -26.94
N ASP A 548 60.32 8.09 -27.46
CA ASP A 548 60.12 9.51 -27.77
C ASP A 548 58.67 10.07 -27.62
N SER A 549 58.67 11.33 -27.20
CA SER A 549 57.64 12.41 -27.12
C SER A 549 57.04 12.88 -28.47
N VAL A 550 55.96 13.68 -28.61
CA VAL A 550 55.72 15.12 -28.27
C VAL A 550 54.21 15.40 -28.56
N GLY A 551 53.36 16.07 -27.74
CA GLY A 551 53.25 17.52 -27.41
C GLY A 551 52.30 18.26 -28.40
N THR A 552 51.42 19.23 -28.11
CA THR A 552 51.28 20.21 -27.01
C THR A 552 49.99 21.08 -27.21
N SER A 553 49.42 21.59 -26.10
CA SER A 553 48.42 22.70 -25.98
C SER A 553 49.12 24.09 -26.09
N PRO A 554 48.63 25.31 -25.65
CA PRO A 554 47.35 25.76 -25.02
C PRO A 554 46.85 27.21 -25.38
N SER A 555 45.78 27.67 -24.67
CA SER A 555 45.53 29.02 -24.08
C SER A 555 44.56 30.07 -24.71
N SER A 556 43.91 30.85 -23.81
CA SER A 556 42.96 32.00 -23.97
C SER A 556 43.70 33.35 -23.76
N PRO A 557 43.24 34.60 -24.12
CA PRO A 557 42.18 35.37 -23.38
C PRO A 557 41.47 36.63 -24.07
N ARG A 558 40.56 37.31 -23.32
CA ARG A 558 40.23 38.79 -23.20
C ARG A 558 39.23 39.62 -24.09
N VAL A 559 38.22 40.20 -23.41
CA VAL A 559 37.61 41.59 -23.29
C VAL A 559 37.78 42.73 -24.36
N SER A 560 36.67 43.44 -24.72
CA SER A 560 36.43 44.94 -24.79
C SER A 560 35.11 45.26 -25.59
N LYS A 561 34.10 46.05 -25.14
CA LYS A 561 33.86 47.50 -24.86
C LYS A 561 33.31 48.38 -26.04
N VAL A 562 32.03 48.81 -25.90
CA VAL A 562 31.36 50.16 -26.10
C VAL A 562 31.24 50.88 -27.48
N LYS A 563 30.00 51.27 -27.86
CA LYS A 563 29.44 52.64 -28.20
C LYS A 563 28.28 52.55 -29.23
N PHE A 564 27.02 52.98 -29.01
CA PHE A 564 26.36 54.29 -28.74
C PHE A 564 26.03 55.15 -29.99
N SER A 565 24.73 55.25 -30.34
CA SER A 565 23.97 56.43 -30.88
C SER A 565 22.55 55.92 -31.24
N GLY A 566 21.41 56.47 -30.77
CA GLY A 566 20.83 57.82 -30.96
C GLY A 566 20.00 57.81 -32.26
N ALA A 567 18.71 58.17 -32.38
CA ALA A 567 17.73 58.82 -31.53
C ALA A 567 16.30 58.66 -32.15
N ARG A 568 15.24 58.82 -31.32
CA ARG A 568 13.90 59.47 -31.48
C ARG A 568 13.29 59.59 -32.92
N ARG A 569 11.99 59.43 -33.22
CA ARG A 569 10.75 59.83 -32.51
C ARG A 569 9.49 59.37 -33.30
N GLY A 570 8.43 58.95 -32.59
CA GLY A 570 6.98 59.03 -32.94
C GLY A 570 6.45 58.04 -34.00
N SER A 571 5.18 57.68 -34.07
CA SER A 571 4.05 57.59 -33.12
C SER A 571 2.98 56.74 -33.84
N ASP A 572 2.11 56.11 -33.05
CA ASP A 572 0.77 55.60 -33.39
C ASP A 572 0.61 54.26 -34.13
N GLY A 573 -0.26 53.41 -33.54
CA GLY A 573 -1.05 52.41 -34.27
C GLY A 573 -0.83 50.95 -33.88
N SER A 574 -1.54 50.51 -32.83
CA SER A 574 -2.25 49.21 -32.68
C SER A 574 -2.17 48.21 -33.86
N THR A 575 -2.04 46.88 -33.73
CA THR A 575 -2.34 45.93 -32.65
C THR A 575 -1.76 44.57 -33.10
N ILE A 576 -1.22 43.80 -32.16
CA ILE A 576 -0.60 42.47 -32.35
C ILE A 576 -1.65 41.36 -32.41
N SER A 577 -1.47 40.40 -33.31
CA SER A 577 -2.05 39.06 -33.20
C SER A 577 -1.12 38.12 -32.43
N VAL A 578 -1.70 37.49 -31.40
CA VAL A 578 -1.48 36.13 -30.87
C VAL A 578 -0.10 35.49 -31.06
N ASP A 579 0.67 35.43 -29.97
CA ASP A 579 1.54 34.28 -29.71
C ASP A 579 1.80 34.10 -28.20
N GLY A 580 2.09 32.86 -27.82
CA GLY A 580 2.13 32.41 -26.43
C GLY A 580 3.49 32.50 -25.72
N MET A 581 3.38 32.19 -24.43
CA MET A 581 4.39 31.65 -23.51
C MET A 581 5.45 32.56 -22.84
N ARG A 582 5.53 32.31 -21.51
CA ARG A 582 6.67 32.47 -20.58
C ARG A 582 6.96 33.86 -20.00
N GLY A 583 6.81 33.96 -18.69
CA GLY A 583 7.46 34.97 -17.86
C GLY A 583 6.86 35.03 -16.46
N GLY A 584 7.35 34.21 -15.53
CA GLY A 584 6.84 34.17 -14.15
C GLY A 584 7.15 35.43 -13.33
N LYS A 585 6.29 35.71 -12.36
CA LYS A 585 6.61 36.24 -11.02
C LYS A 585 5.35 36.20 -10.15
N GLY A 586 5.52 35.72 -8.92
CA GLY A 586 4.46 35.43 -7.98
C GLY A 586 3.77 36.65 -7.40
N ILE A 587 2.60 36.40 -6.80
CA ILE A 587 1.92 37.30 -5.90
C ILE A 587 1.70 36.52 -4.60
N SER A 588 2.28 37.02 -3.51
CA SER A 588 1.97 36.61 -2.15
C SER A 588 0.64 37.22 -1.74
N LEU A 589 -0.24 36.43 -1.11
CA LEU A 589 -1.37 36.96 -0.36
C LEU A 589 -1.01 36.89 1.12
N GLY A 590 -0.74 38.07 1.67
CA GLY A 590 -0.43 38.30 3.07
C GLY A 590 -1.64 38.07 3.97
N ALA A 591 -1.33 37.62 5.18
CA ALA A 591 -2.23 37.47 6.30
C ALA A 591 -2.89 38.80 6.71
N SER A 592 -4.14 38.71 7.17
CA SER A 592 -4.68 39.65 8.15
C SER A 592 -5.46 38.88 9.24
N LYS A 593 -4.99 39.05 10.47
CA LYS A 593 -5.67 38.89 11.78
C LYS A 593 -5.65 40.32 12.36
N THR A 594 -6.57 40.87 13.15
CA THR A 594 -7.69 40.39 14.01
C THR A 594 -8.40 41.63 14.60
N ALA A 595 -9.52 41.40 15.31
CA ALA A 595 -10.22 42.19 16.37
C ALA A 595 -11.61 42.68 15.92
N ASP A 596 -12.71 42.62 16.69
CA ASP A 596 -13.11 42.08 18.00
C ASP A 596 -14.65 41.85 17.88
N GLY A 597 -15.26 40.80 18.44
CA GLY A 597 -15.78 40.78 19.81
C GLY A 597 -17.20 41.35 19.92
N VAL A 598 -18.21 40.54 20.31
CA VAL A 598 -19.18 40.81 21.39
C VAL A 598 -20.22 39.67 21.50
N VAL A 599 -20.40 39.26 22.74
CA VAL A 599 -21.24 38.19 23.30
C VAL A 599 -22.70 38.65 23.43
N THR A 600 -23.69 37.74 23.37
CA THR A 600 -24.84 37.78 24.31
C THR A 600 -25.52 36.43 24.46
N ARG A 601 -25.98 36.22 25.70
CA ARG A 601 -26.41 35.00 26.38
C ARG A 601 -27.83 34.53 26.04
N THR A 602 -27.99 33.23 26.25
CA THR A 602 -29.20 32.47 26.60
C THR A 602 -30.16 33.15 27.60
N VAL A 603 -31.47 33.06 27.37
CA VAL A 603 -32.50 32.82 28.41
C VAL A 603 -33.64 31.95 27.84
N SER A 604 -34.04 31.00 28.67
CA SER A 604 -35.14 30.03 28.62
C SER A 604 -36.56 30.63 28.54
N GLY A 605 -37.52 29.88 27.97
CA GLY A 605 -38.95 30.19 28.14
C GLY A 605 -39.91 29.25 27.41
N SER A 606 -40.53 28.38 28.19
CA SER A 606 -41.59 27.40 27.96
C SER A 606 -42.70 27.66 26.92
N ALA A 607 -43.12 26.54 26.30
CA ALA A 607 -44.50 26.05 26.12
C ALA A 607 -45.51 26.82 25.24
N GLY A 608 -46.09 26.11 24.27
CA GLY A 608 -47.33 26.50 23.59
C GLY A 608 -47.55 25.83 22.23
N THR A 609 -48.11 24.62 22.23
CA THR A 609 -48.61 23.90 21.05
C THR A 609 -50.02 24.43 20.62
N PRO A 610 -50.68 23.94 19.55
CA PRO A 610 -50.92 24.68 18.30
C PRO A 610 -52.42 24.87 17.97
N ILE A 611 -52.76 25.66 16.93
CA ILE A 611 -54.02 25.64 16.15
C ILE A 611 -53.69 26.38 14.82
N SER A 612 -53.65 25.72 13.66
CA SER A 612 -54.74 25.33 12.73
C SER A 612 -55.26 26.47 11.85
N SER A 613 -55.39 26.14 10.55
CA SER A 613 -56.09 26.83 9.44
C SER A 613 -55.41 28.10 8.92
N GLY A 614 -55.35 28.38 7.62
CA GLY A 614 -56.01 27.82 6.46
C GLY A 614 -55.51 28.50 5.19
N ASP A 615 -56.05 28.01 4.09
CA ASP A 615 -55.64 28.09 2.70
C ASP A 615 -55.55 29.47 2.01
N ASP A 616 -54.89 29.39 0.85
CA ASP A 616 -55.11 30.11 -0.41
C ASP A 616 -54.59 31.54 -0.64
N SER A 617 -53.61 31.64 -1.56
CA SER A 617 -53.70 32.58 -2.69
C SER A 617 -52.72 32.26 -3.85
N LYS A 618 -53.30 31.62 -4.87
CA LYS A 618 -53.08 31.72 -6.32
C LYS A 618 -51.85 32.48 -6.86
N VAL A 619 -51.09 31.78 -7.71
CA VAL A 619 -50.39 32.37 -8.88
C VAL A 619 -50.84 31.65 -10.15
N SER A 620 -51.54 32.38 -11.02
CA SER A 620 -51.97 31.94 -12.34
C SER A 620 -50.88 32.16 -13.40
N VAL A 621 -50.50 31.09 -14.09
CA VAL A 621 -49.64 31.09 -15.27
C VAL A 621 -50.45 31.44 -16.51
N LYS A 622 -49.87 32.31 -17.34
CA LYS A 622 -50.39 32.84 -18.59
C LYS A 622 -49.65 32.17 -19.75
N LYS A 623 -50.35 31.50 -20.67
CA LYS A 623 -49.90 31.32 -22.07
C LYS A 623 -51.08 30.98 -23.00
N ARG A 624 -51.41 31.96 -23.85
CA ARG A 624 -51.92 31.79 -25.23
C ARG A 624 -50.78 31.12 -26.03
N LYS A 625 -51.00 30.35 -27.10
CA LYS A 625 -52.06 30.34 -28.10
C LYS A 625 -52.04 28.97 -28.78
#